data_AF-A0A0S8JV01-F1
#
_entry.id   AF-A0A0S8JV01-F1
#
_cell.length_a   1.000
_cell.length_b   1.000
_cell.length_c   1.000
_cell.angle_alpha   90.00
_cell.angle_beta   90.00
_cell.angle_gamma   90.00
#
_symmetry.space_group_name_H-M   'P 1'
#
loop_
_entity.id
_entity.type
_entity.pdbx_description
1 polymer ?
#
loop_
_entity_poly.entity_id
_entity_poly.type
_entity_poly.pdbx_seq_one_letter_code
_entity_poly.pdbx_strand_id
1 'polypeptide(L)'
;MIATILILVSSLLWQEDFTEDASAMRQLYDYRIEIAHQDGGIRLFANPQFEGFASAWLYVDTNIFFNDDDVLEIRIRDNGNAVRIRYFFLKENCLEYYAGENIVFVGNEWQNVEIPLRHSTPFFGSEFPAALTPGKKPALYLFIENAVSGSFDVELDRISVTRRGTTKEGQ
;
A
#
# COMPACT_ATOMS: atom_id res chain seq x y z
N MET A 1 -20.82 16.47 -6.56
CA MET A 1 -21.15 15.08 -6.18
C MET A 1 -19.82 14.38 -5.91
N ILE A 2 -19.65 13.71 -4.77
CA ILE A 2 -18.38 13.01 -4.45
C ILE A 2 -18.50 11.57 -4.95
N ALA A 3 -17.55 11.13 -5.78
CA ALA A 3 -17.49 9.75 -6.25
C ALA A 3 -16.46 8.97 -5.40
N THR A 4 -16.89 7.85 -4.82
CA THR A 4 -16.04 6.94 -4.04
C THR A 4 -15.84 5.65 -4.81
N ILE A 5 -14.58 5.26 -5.03
CA ILE A 5 -14.21 3.99 -5.66
C ILE A 5 -13.69 3.04 -4.59
N LEU A 6 -14.31 1.85 -4.50
CA LEU A 6 -13.81 0.76 -3.67
C LEU A 6 -12.74 -0.03 -4.43
N ILE A 7 -11.58 -0.25 -3.80
CA ILE A 7 -10.47 -0.96 -4.41
C ILE A 7 -10.46 -2.41 -3.91
N LEU A 8 -10.53 -3.37 -4.85
CA LEU A 8 -10.25 -4.78 -4.59
C LEU A 8 -8.74 -5.02 -4.69
N VAL A 9 -8.19 -5.68 -3.67
CA VAL A 9 -6.76 -5.68 -3.41
C VAL A 9 -6.22 -7.11 -3.27
N SER A 10 -5.07 -7.38 -3.89
CA SER A 10 -4.26 -8.57 -3.61
C SER A 10 -3.04 -8.19 -2.78
N SER A 11 -2.82 -8.87 -1.66
CA SER A 11 -1.76 -8.58 -0.70
C SER A 11 -0.63 -9.62 -0.79
N LEU A 12 0.62 -9.16 -0.82
CA LEU A 12 1.84 -9.97 -0.76
C LEU A 12 2.77 -9.36 0.29
N LEU A 13 3.37 -10.18 1.15
CA LEU A 13 4.29 -9.71 2.17
C LEU A 13 5.73 -9.95 1.71
N TRP A 14 6.53 -8.89 1.69
CA TRP A 14 7.91 -8.84 1.21
C TRP A 14 8.87 -8.47 2.34
N GLN A 15 10.08 -9.03 2.25
CA GLN A 15 11.19 -8.83 3.17
C GLN A 15 12.48 -8.75 2.35
N GLU A 16 13.39 -7.85 2.72
CA GLU A 16 14.71 -7.75 2.10
C GLU A 16 15.59 -8.95 2.50
N ASP A 17 15.84 -9.86 1.56
CA ASP A 17 17.11 -10.57 1.40
C ASP A 17 17.24 -10.97 -0.09
N PHE A 18 17.95 -10.14 -0.85
CA PHE A 18 18.12 -10.22 -2.32
C PHE A 18 19.23 -11.19 -2.77
N THR A 19 19.27 -12.41 -2.23
CA THR A 19 20.38 -13.33 -2.59
C THR A 19 20.03 -14.73 -3.08
N GLU A 20 18.76 -15.14 -3.23
CA GLU A 20 18.48 -16.47 -3.82
C GLU A 20 17.22 -16.51 -4.72
N ASP A 21 17.40 -17.13 -5.90
CA ASP A 21 16.52 -17.27 -7.07
C ASP A 21 15.01 -17.02 -6.90
N ALA A 22 14.49 -16.11 -7.73
CA ALA A 22 13.13 -15.58 -7.83
C ALA A 22 12.00 -16.59 -8.17
N SER A 23 12.23 -17.91 -8.08
CA SER A 23 11.29 -18.93 -8.58
C SER A 23 10.57 -19.74 -7.51
N ALA A 24 10.88 -19.56 -6.22
CA ALA A 24 10.14 -20.17 -5.13
C ALA A 24 9.93 -19.16 -4.00
N MET A 25 8.67 -18.80 -3.70
CA MET A 25 8.32 -18.24 -2.39
C MET A 25 8.65 -19.30 -1.34
N ARG A 26 9.88 -19.28 -0.82
CA ARG A 26 10.24 -20.01 0.40
C ARG A 26 9.88 -19.10 1.57
N GLN A 27 8.98 -19.55 2.42
CA GLN A 27 8.83 -18.98 3.75
C GLN A 27 10.21 -19.07 4.42
N LEU A 28 10.84 -17.92 4.68
CA LEU A 28 12.11 -17.88 5.39
C LEU A 28 11.88 -18.41 6.80
N TYR A 29 12.69 -19.40 7.22
CA TYR A 29 12.51 -20.18 8.45
C TYR A 29 12.42 -19.30 9.74
N ASP A 30 12.86 -18.05 9.66
CA ASP A 30 12.96 -17.11 10.77
C ASP A 30 11.82 -16.06 10.82
N TYR A 31 10.79 -16.21 9.97
CA TYR A 31 9.70 -15.24 9.83
C TYR A 31 8.32 -15.88 9.99
N ARG A 32 7.51 -15.32 10.89
CA ARG A 32 6.08 -15.61 10.96
C ARG A 32 5.32 -14.53 10.22
N ILE A 33 4.70 -14.94 9.11
CA ILE A 33 3.87 -14.11 8.24
C ILE A 33 2.45 -14.65 8.31
N GLU A 34 1.48 -13.78 8.58
CA GLU A 34 0.07 -14.16 8.58
C GLU A 34 -0.75 -13.11 7.84
N ILE A 35 -1.47 -13.56 6.80
CA ILE A 35 -2.52 -12.79 6.13
C ILE A 35 -3.83 -13.51 6.44
N ALA A 36 -4.60 -12.96 7.38
CA ALA A 36 -5.88 -13.54 7.76
C ALA A 36 -7.01 -12.67 7.22
N HIS A 37 -7.88 -13.26 6.40
CA HIS A 37 -9.15 -12.66 6.06
C HIS A 37 -10.12 -12.87 7.22
N GLN A 38 -10.54 -11.78 7.86
CA GLN A 38 -11.57 -11.79 8.89
C GLN A 38 -12.82 -11.12 8.34
N ASP A 39 -14.01 -11.39 8.89
CA ASP A 39 -15.29 -10.87 8.40
C ASP A 39 -15.25 -9.35 8.11
N GLY A 40 -14.99 -8.98 6.84
CA GLY A 40 -14.91 -7.59 6.37
C GLY A 40 -13.51 -6.96 6.26
N GLY A 41 -12.42 -7.62 6.65
CA GLY A 41 -11.07 -7.03 6.65
C GLY A 41 -9.91 -8.01 6.48
N ILE A 42 -8.69 -7.47 6.49
CA ILE A 42 -7.43 -8.21 6.39
C ILE A 42 -6.56 -7.86 7.59
N ARG A 43 -6.08 -8.89 8.31
CA ARG A 43 -5.01 -8.73 9.30
C ARG A 43 -3.68 -9.10 8.67
N LEU A 44 -2.71 -8.22 8.81
CA LEU A 44 -1.34 -8.35 8.35
C LEU A 44 -0.43 -8.39 9.57
N PHE A 45 0.27 -9.51 9.74
CA PHE A 45 1.24 -9.67 10.81
C PHE A 45 2.59 -10.07 10.24
N ALA A 46 3.65 -9.37 10.66
CA ALA A 46 5.01 -9.86 10.53
C ALA A 46 5.82 -9.59 11.78
N ASN A 47 6.67 -10.56 12.15
CA ASN A 47 7.58 -10.46 13.27
C ASN A 47 9.00 -10.84 12.82
N PRO A 48 9.83 -9.87 12.41
CA PRO A 48 11.24 -10.12 12.09
C PRO A 48 11.99 -10.49 13.38
N GLN A 49 12.73 -11.62 13.37
CA GLN A 49 13.54 -12.04 14.54
C GLN A 49 14.82 -11.21 14.75
N PHE A 50 15.25 -10.44 13.75
CA PHE A 50 16.39 -9.52 13.80
C PHE A 50 15.93 -8.07 13.56
N GLU A 51 16.81 -7.07 13.64
CA GLU A 51 16.56 -5.63 13.34
C GLU A 51 16.14 -5.38 11.86
N GLY A 52 15.08 -6.03 11.42
CA GLY A 52 14.57 -6.01 10.05
C GLY A 52 13.32 -5.14 9.93
N PHE A 53 13.13 -4.59 8.74
CA PHE A 53 11.87 -4.00 8.31
C PHE A 53 11.05 -5.08 7.61
N ALA A 54 9.77 -5.15 7.94
CA ALA A 54 8.82 -5.98 7.21
C ALA A 54 7.88 -5.06 6.42
N SER A 55 7.46 -5.53 5.24
CA SER A 55 6.63 -4.77 4.32
C SER A 55 5.54 -5.67 3.76
N ALA A 56 4.27 -5.40 4.07
CA ALA A 56 3.18 -5.91 3.25
C ALA A 56 2.97 -4.95 2.09
N TRP A 57 2.82 -5.46 0.88
CA TRP A 57 2.45 -4.64 -0.25
C TRP A 57 1.25 -5.22 -0.96
N LEU A 58 0.58 -4.35 -1.69
CA LEU A 58 -0.59 -4.67 -2.45
C LEU A 58 -0.65 -3.79 -3.69
N TYR A 59 -1.39 -4.24 -4.69
CA TYR A 59 -1.51 -3.50 -5.93
C TYR A 59 -2.91 -3.55 -6.52
N VAL A 60 -3.18 -2.58 -7.40
CA VAL A 60 -4.45 -2.40 -8.10
C VAL A 60 -4.19 -2.52 -9.60
N ASP A 61 -4.66 -3.61 -10.20
CA ASP A 61 -4.47 -3.93 -11.63
C ASP A 61 -5.52 -3.27 -12.55
N THR A 62 -6.36 -2.41 -11.99
CA THR A 62 -7.48 -1.80 -12.73
C THR A 62 -6.99 -0.60 -13.54
N ASN A 63 -7.61 -0.34 -14.71
CA ASN A 63 -7.41 0.91 -15.47
C ASN A 63 -8.07 2.11 -14.78
N ILE A 64 -7.61 2.42 -13.56
CA ILE A 64 -7.99 3.61 -12.81
C ILE A 64 -6.86 4.63 -12.97
N PHE A 65 -7.19 5.82 -13.44
CA PHE A 65 -6.26 6.94 -13.43
C PHE A 65 -6.49 7.80 -12.19
N PHE A 66 -5.40 8.22 -11.57
CA PHE A 66 -5.42 9.13 -10.44
C PHE A 66 -5.08 10.55 -10.87
N ASN A 67 -5.60 11.52 -10.14
CA ASN A 67 -5.27 12.94 -10.29
C ASN A 67 -4.77 13.53 -8.95
N ASP A 68 -4.31 14.78 -8.98
CA ASP A 68 -3.77 15.44 -7.79
C ASP A 68 -4.82 15.72 -6.70
N ASP A 69 -6.09 15.87 -7.08
CA ASP A 69 -7.18 16.17 -6.16
C ASP A 69 -7.78 14.91 -5.51
N ASP A 70 -7.34 13.72 -5.93
CA ASP A 70 -7.77 12.46 -5.33
C ASP A 70 -7.17 12.28 -3.92
N VAL A 71 -7.96 11.65 -3.06
CA VAL A 71 -7.55 11.29 -1.69
C VAL A 71 -7.65 9.78 -1.55
N LEU A 72 -6.52 9.15 -1.19
CA LEU A 72 -6.49 7.75 -0.78
C LEU A 72 -6.90 7.65 0.68
N GLU A 73 -7.93 6.85 0.96
CA GLU A 73 -8.51 6.66 2.29
C GLU A 73 -8.27 5.22 2.72
N ILE A 74 -7.70 5.04 3.91
CA ILE A 74 -7.38 3.74 4.46
C ILE A 74 -7.95 3.65 5.87
N ARG A 75 -8.84 2.68 6.10
CA ARG A 75 -9.32 2.36 7.45
C ARG A 75 -8.45 1.27 8.04
N ILE A 76 -7.62 1.67 9.00
CA ILE A 76 -6.52 0.88 9.56
C ILE A 76 -6.58 0.89 11.08
N ARG A 77 -6.19 -0.21 11.71
CA ARG A 77 -5.92 -0.32 13.14
C ARG A 77 -4.54 -0.93 13.32
N ASP A 78 -3.66 -0.26 14.07
CA ASP A 78 -2.34 -0.77 14.40
C ASP A 78 -2.30 -1.20 15.87
N ASN A 79 -1.89 -2.45 16.11
CA ASN A 79 -1.91 -3.08 17.42
C ASN A 79 -0.52 -3.13 18.08
N GLY A 80 0.45 -2.31 17.66
CA GLY A 80 1.78 -2.35 18.28
C GLY A 80 2.75 -1.23 17.96
N ASN A 81 3.06 -1.01 16.67
CA ASN A 81 4.17 -0.15 16.24
C ASN A 81 3.73 0.77 15.11
N ALA A 82 4.26 2.00 15.11
CA ALA A 82 3.95 2.95 14.04
C ALA A 82 4.26 2.35 12.66
N VAL A 83 3.35 2.59 11.71
CA VAL A 83 3.36 2.00 10.38
C VAL A 83 3.63 3.10 9.37
N ARG A 84 4.48 2.80 8.38
CA ARG A 84 4.66 3.63 7.20
C ARG A 84 3.80 3.09 6.07
N ILE A 85 2.93 3.94 5.56
CA ILE A 85 2.19 3.71 4.33
C ILE A 85 2.97 4.38 3.20
N ARG A 86 3.62 3.59 2.34
CA ARG A 86 4.27 4.09 1.12
C ARG A 86 3.43 3.73 -0.09
N TYR A 87 3.27 4.62 -1.04
CA TYR A 87 2.41 4.39 -2.20
C TYR A 87 3.07 4.87 -3.49
N PHE A 88 2.71 4.20 -4.59
CA PHE A 88 3.15 4.54 -5.95
C PHE A 88 1.94 4.48 -6.86
N PHE A 89 1.63 5.53 -7.60
CA PHE A 89 0.46 5.52 -8.49
C PHE A 89 0.75 6.16 -9.84
N LEU A 90 -0.08 5.82 -10.83
CA LEU A 90 -0.02 6.41 -12.16
C LEU A 90 -1.05 7.51 -12.29
N LYS A 91 -0.58 8.69 -12.72
CA LYS A 91 -1.46 9.77 -13.17
C LYS A 91 -1.96 9.50 -14.58
N GLU A 92 -3.10 10.12 -14.91
CA GLU A 92 -3.61 10.11 -16.28
C GLU A 92 -2.54 10.67 -17.24
N ASN A 93 -2.21 9.91 -18.29
CA ASN A 93 -1.21 10.26 -19.32
C ASN A 93 0.26 10.32 -18.86
N CYS A 94 0.60 9.88 -17.65
CA CYS A 94 2.00 9.78 -17.20
C CYS A 94 2.59 8.39 -17.48
N LEU A 95 3.89 8.35 -17.80
CA LEU A 95 4.62 7.09 -18.00
C LEU A 95 5.27 6.62 -16.70
N GLU A 96 5.68 7.56 -15.86
CA GLU A 96 6.31 7.41 -14.55
C GLU A 96 5.28 7.29 -13.42
N TYR A 97 5.70 6.61 -12.34
CA TYR A 97 4.93 6.57 -11.09
C TYR A 97 5.14 7.87 -10.31
N TYR A 98 4.15 8.24 -9.51
CA TYR A 98 4.26 9.24 -8.46
C TYR A 98 4.27 8.53 -7.11
N ALA A 99 5.15 8.94 -6.21
CA ALA A 99 5.35 8.29 -4.92
C ALA A 99 5.13 9.26 -3.76
N GLY A 100 4.75 8.70 -2.63
CA GLY A 100 4.69 9.41 -1.37
C GLY A 100 4.63 8.45 -0.19
N GLU A 101 4.68 9.02 1.02
CA GLU A 101 4.59 8.26 2.25
C GLU A 101 3.75 9.00 3.31
N ASN A 102 3.19 8.21 4.21
CA ASN A 102 2.45 8.69 5.38
C ASN A 102 2.75 7.79 6.58
N ILE A 103 2.94 8.38 7.77
CA ILE A 103 3.16 7.61 9.00
C ILE A 103 1.86 7.56 9.78
N VAL A 104 1.40 6.35 10.06
CA VAL A 104 0.27 6.05 10.94
C VAL A 104 0.81 5.72 12.31
N PHE A 105 0.40 6.48 13.32
CA PHE A 105 0.82 6.27 14.70
C PHE A 105 -0.04 5.20 15.37
N VAL A 106 0.58 4.53 16.34
CA VAL A 106 -0.03 3.45 17.13
C VAL A 106 -1.36 3.89 17.72
N GLY A 107 -2.38 3.05 17.60
CA GLY A 107 -3.68 3.31 18.20
C GLY A 107 -4.57 2.08 18.20
N ASN A 108 -5.08 1.73 19.37
CA ASN A 108 -5.96 0.56 19.58
C ASN A 108 -7.36 0.72 18.97
N GLU A 109 -7.64 1.86 18.36
CA GLU A 109 -8.92 2.19 17.71
C GLU A 109 -8.76 2.21 16.19
N TRP A 110 -9.87 2.00 15.48
CA TRP A 110 -9.90 2.15 14.02
C TRP A 110 -9.67 3.61 13.63
N GLN A 111 -8.67 3.84 12.79
CA GLN A 111 -8.30 5.14 12.26
C GLN A 111 -8.66 5.22 10.78
N ASN A 112 -9.23 6.36 10.36
CA ASN A 112 -9.39 6.68 8.94
C ASN A 112 -8.24 7.60 8.53
N VAL A 113 -7.29 7.05 7.78
CA VAL A 113 -6.12 7.77 7.29
C VAL A 113 -6.45 8.34 5.91
N GLU A 114 -6.41 9.67 5.79
CA GLU A 114 -6.60 10.39 4.55
C GLU A 114 -5.25 10.84 3.99
N ILE A 115 -4.93 10.41 2.77
CA ILE A 115 -3.65 10.69 2.09
C ILE A 115 -3.95 11.47 0.80
N PRO A 116 -3.78 12.81 0.80
CA PRO A 116 -3.94 13.62 -0.41
C PRO A 116 -2.82 13.33 -1.42
N LEU A 117 -3.18 12.97 -2.65
CA LEU A 117 -2.20 12.59 -3.67
C LEU A 117 -1.42 13.78 -4.25
N ARG A 118 -1.93 15.01 -4.14
CA ARG A 118 -1.22 16.25 -4.55
C ARG A 118 0.16 16.46 -3.94
N HIS A 119 0.49 15.80 -2.82
CA HIS A 119 1.80 15.94 -2.16
C HIS A 119 2.83 14.91 -2.67
N SER A 120 2.46 14.06 -3.62
CA SER A 120 3.34 13.06 -4.21
C SER A 120 4.39 13.67 -5.15
N THR A 121 5.51 12.98 -5.30
CA THR A 121 6.62 13.38 -6.18
C THR A 121 6.81 12.37 -7.32
N PRO A 122 7.28 12.79 -8.50
CA PRO A 122 7.64 11.86 -9.56
C PRO A 122 8.72 10.88 -9.08
N PHE A 123 8.53 9.61 -9.41
CA PHE A 123 9.42 8.51 -9.05
C PHE A 123 10.05 7.91 -10.30
N PHE A 124 11.36 8.07 -10.43
CA PHE A 124 12.15 7.64 -11.60
C PHE A 124 12.99 6.37 -11.34
N GLY A 125 12.66 5.59 -10.30
CA GLY A 125 13.38 4.35 -10.02
C GLY A 125 13.30 3.39 -11.20
N SER A 126 14.43 2.79 -11.57
CA SER A 126 14.56 2.07 -12.84
C SER A 126 13.75 0.78 -12.91
N GLU A 127 13.46 0.13 -11.79
CA GLU A 127 12.75 -1.17 -11.78
C GLU A 127 11.72 -1.34 -10.66
N PHE A 128 11.86 -0.69 -9.51
CA PHE A 128 10.86 -0.72 -8.45
C PHE A 128 9.76 0.33 -8.69
N PRO A 129 8.48 0.13 -8.34
CA PRO A 129 7.87 -1.11 -7.85
C PRO A 129 7.52 -2.11 -8.98
N ALA A 130 7.78 -1.78 -10.25
CA ALA A 130 7.39 -2.61 -11.40
C ALA A 130 7.94 -4.06 -11.35
N ALA A 131 9.10 -4.28 -10.74
CA ALA A 131 9.70 -5.59 -10.51
C ALA A 131 8.82 -6.53 -9.65
N LEU A 132 7.92 -5.97 -8.82
CA LEU A 132 7.01 -6.77 -7.98
C LEU A 132 5.87 -7.42 -8.78
N THR A 133 5.51 -6.85 -9.94
CA THR A 133 4.53 -7.44 -10.86
C THR A 133 5.05 -7.45 -12.30
N PRO A 134 5.98 -8.35 -12.64
CA PRO A 134 6.56 -8.42 -13.98
C PRO A 134 5.49 -8.55 -15.07
N GLY A 135 5.60 -7.76 -16.13
CA GLY A 135 4.66 -7.77 -17.26
C GLY A 135 3.33 -7.05 -17.00
N LYS A 136 3.12 -6.49 -15.81
CA LYS A 136 1.96 -5.67 -15.46
C LYS A 136 2.36 -4.22 -15.21
N LYS A 137 1.39 -3.32 -15.37
CA LYS A 137 1.54 -1.90 -15.00
C LYS A 137 0.38 -1.48 -14.09
N PRO A 138 0.40 -1.87 -12.80
CA PRO A 138 -0.63 -1.51 -11.83
C PRO A 138 -0.84 0.00 -11.73
N ALA A 139 -2.09 0.41 -11.53
CA ALA A 139 -2.44 1.81 -11.32
C ALA A 139 -1.98 2.34 -9.96
N LEU A 140 -1.91 1.46 -8.95
CA LEU A 140 -1.48 1.77 -7.60
C LEU A 140 -0.71 0.59 -7.01
N TYR A 141 0.41 0.87 -6.36
CA TYR A 141 1.02 0.04 -5.34
C TYR A 141 0.88 0.73 -3.99
N LEU A 142 0.59 -0.05 -2.96
CA LEU A 142 0.53 0.41 -1.58
C LEU A 142 1.34 -0.55 -0.72
N PHE A 143 2.19 0.00 0.11
CA PHE A 143 3.07 -0.70 1.01
C PHE A 143 2.71 -0.28 2.44
N ILE A 144 2.57 -1.26 3.32
CA ILE A 144 2.31 -1.16 4.74
C ILE A 144 3.54 -1.73 5.42
N GLU A 145 4.38 -0.85 5.93
CA GLU A 145 5.73 -1.15 6.41
C GLU A 145 5.88 -0.74 7.87
N ASN A 146 6.84 -1.32 8.57
CA ASN A 146 7.17 -0.84 9.90
C ASN A 146 7.86 0.52 9.76
N ALA A 147 7.42 1.52 10.52
CA ALA A 147 8.14 2.80 10.57
C ALA A 147 9.46 2.68 11.35
N VAL A 148 9.56 1.69 12.24
CA VAL A 148 10.71 1.36 13.09
C VAL A 148 10.94 -0.15 13.12
N SER A 149 12.16 -0.60 13.40
CA SER A 149 12.47 -2.03 13.50
C SER A 149 11.61 -2.73 14.58
N GLY A 150 11.10 -3.92 14.28
CA GLY A 150 10.24 -4.70 15.19
C GLY A 150 9.11 -5.41 14.47
N SER A 151 8.15 -5.95 15.22
CA SER A 151 6.94 -6.55 14.64
C SER A 151 5.95 -5.50 14.14
N PHE A 152 5.15 -5.81 13.12
CA PHE A 152 3.89 -5.12 12.88
C PHE A 152 2.71 -6.07 12.93
N ASP A 153 1.60 -5.53 13.44
CA ASP A 153 0.32 -6.21 13.56
C ASP A 153 -0.78 -5.20 13.23
N VAL A 154 -1.22 -5.25 11.98
CA VAL A 154 -2.09 -4.24 11.41
C VAL A 154 -3.34 -4.90 10.87
N GLU A 155 -4.48 -4.29 11.12
CA GLU A 155 -5.74 -4.66 10.50
C GLU A 155 -6.20 -3.57 9.54
N LEU A 156 -6.65 -4.00 8.36
CA LEU A 156 -7.18 -3.16 7.30
C LEU A 156 -8.65 -3.55 7.07
N ASP A 157 -9.56 -2.60 7.24
CA ASP A 157 -10.99 -2.80 6.95
C ASP A 157 -11.32 -2.35 5.53
N ARG A 158 -10.75 -1.23 5.08
CA ARG A 158 -11.12 -0.62 3.81
C ARG A 158 -10.00 0.20 3.20
N ILE A 159 -9.89 0.11 1.88
CA ILE A 159 -9.10 1.03 1.06
C ILE A 159 -10.04 1.60 -0.01
N SER A 160 -10.17 2.93 -0.04
CA SER A 160 -10.99 3.65 -0.99
C SER A 160 -10.28 4.87 -1.55
N VAL A 161 -10.78 5.34 -2.69
CA VAL A 161 -10.34 6.61 -3.27
C VAL A 161 -11.54 7.52 -3.38
N THR A 162 -11.42 8.70 -2.78
CA THR A 162 -12.40 9.77 -2.90
C THR A 162 -11.94 10.73 -3.99
N ARG A 163 -12.71 10.80 -5.07
CA ARG A 163 -12.46 11.74 -6.17
C ARG A 163 -13.14 13.06 -5.89
N ARG A 164 -12.35 14.11 -5.71
CA ARG A 164 -12.86 15.49 -5.67
C ARG A 164 -12.95 16.03 -7.09
N GLY A 165 -14.03 15.67 -7.78
CA GLY A 165 -14.29 16.21 -9.12
C GLY A 165 -14.54 17.72 -9.07
N THR A 166 -13.82 18.48 -9.90
CA THR A 166 -14.48 19.57 -10.62
C THR A 166 -15.46 18.90 -11.58
N THR A 167 -16.74 18.92 -11.25
CA THR A 167 -17.78 18.65 -12.23
C THR A 167 -17.67 19.74 -13.29
N LYS A 168 -16.97 19.48 -14.40
CA LYS A 168 -17.39 20.06 -15.67
C LYS A 168 -18.59 19.25 -16.11
N GLU A 169 -19.75 19.61 -15.60
CA GLU A 169 -20.98 19.34 -16.34
C GLU A 169 -20.80 20.00 -17.70
N GLY A 170 -20.66 19.19 -18.74
CA GLY A 170 -20.74 19.66 -20.10
C GLY A 170 -22.19 20.06 -20.37
N GLN A 171 -22.44 21.35 -20.53
CA GLN A 171 -23.07 22.01 -21.70
C GLN A 171 -23.46 23.44 -21.34
#